data_AF-A8QDI0-F1
#
_entry.id   AF-A8QDI0-F1
#
_cell.length_a   1.000
_cell.length_b   1.000
_cell.length_c   1.000
_cell.angle_alpha   90.00
_cell.angle_beta   90.00
_cell.angle_gamma   90.00
#
_symmetry.space_group_name_H-M   'P 1'
#
loop_
_entity.id
_entity.type
_entity.pdbx_description
1 polymer ?
#
loop_
_entity_poly.entity_id
_entity_poly.type
_entity_poly.pdbx_seq_one_letter_code
_entity_poly.pdbx_strand_id
1 'polypeptide(L)'
;MIWSSATIESVEKMIEKMTDFATQRAMFERVWSRGTLVSKFDYFRKAGTTKDLSIVWDELNRWLAFEHKRTSQNDSPSFISRAWAQDRLDRSVRQRKQYYGKSDDPSLALPVLSGEENLYRETILRTTTKKLDSIYGSPLTEPFGPHNTVLLDDSIHKARCQPNNHLCIPEYDKQRASKYSNYLNTLQKV
;
A
#
# COMPACT_ATOMS: atom_id res chain seq x y z
N MET A 1 2.75 -10.66 3.62
CA MET A 1 2.21 -9.76 2.55
C MET A 1 3.37 -9.17 1.76
N ILE A 2 3.17 -8.91 0.47
CA ILE A 2 4.10 -8.16 -0.38
C ILE A 2 3.42 -6.85 -0.79
N TRP A 3 4.14 -5.72 -0.65
CA TRP A 3 3.69 -4.43 -1.14
C TRP A 3 4.84 -3.71 -1.84
N SER A 4 4.85 -3.76 -3.17
CA SER A 4 5.97 -3.28 -3.99
C SER A 4 5.56 -2.12 -4.90
N SER A 5 6.47 -1.16 -5.08
CA SER A 5 6.33 -0.09 -6.08
C SER A 5 6.63 -0.55 -7.51
N ALA A 6 7.08 -1.79 -7.70
CA ALA A 6 7.32 -2.39 -9.01
C ALA A 6 6.01 -2.80 -9.70
N THR A 7 6.05 -2.93 -11.03
CA THR A 7 4.90 -3.42 -11.81
C THR A 7 4.55 -4.86 -11.42
N ILE A 8 3.33 -5.29 -11.69
CA ILE A 8 2.87 -6.63 -11.33
C ILE A 8 3.76 -7.72 -11.92
N GLU A 9 4.23 -7.58 -13.16
CA GLU A 9 5.08 -8.56 -13.83
C GLU A 9 6.43 -8.73 -13.13
N SER A 10 6.96 -7.63 -12.57
CA SER A 10 8.20 -7.65 -11.81
C SER A 10 7.99 -8.24 -10.41
N VAL A 11 6.83 -7.97 -9.79
CA VAL A 11 6.45 -8.58 -8.51
C VAL A 11 6.27 -10.08 -8.63
N GLU A 12 5.63 -10.56 -9.69
CA GLU A 12 5.45 -11.99 -9.94
C GLU A 12 6.80 -12.71 -10.07
N LYS A 13 7.73 -12.15 -10.85
CA LYS A 13 9.10 -12.68 -10.96
C LYS A 13 9.84 -12.71 -9.63
N MET A 14 9.63 -11.73 -8.75
CA MET A 14 10.23 -11.75 -7.40
C MET A 14 9.65 -12.88 -6.57
N ILE A 15 8.34 -13.09 -6.61
CA ILE A 15 7.68 -14.16 -5.86
C ILE A 15 8.16 -15.52 -6.32
N GLU A 16 8.22 -15.75 -7.63
CA GLU A 16 8.76 -16.99 -8.22
C GLU A 16 10.18 -17.32 -7.75
N LYS A 17 10.98 -16.30 -7.38
CA LYS A 17 12.33 -16.50 -6.83
C LYS A 17 12.37 -16.67 -5.31
N MET A 18 11.33 -16.23 -4.61
CA MET A 18 11.24 -16.28 -3.14
C MET A 18 10.46 -17.50 -2.65
N THR A 19 9.67 -18.13 -3.52
CA THR A 19 8.85 -19.29 -3.18
C THR A 19 9.16 -20.46 -4.11
N ASP A 20 9.55 -21.58 -3.54
CA ASP A 20 9.82 -22.83 -4.24
C ASP A 20 8.53 -23.63 -4.50
N PHE A 21 7.50 -23.42 -3.68
CA PHE A 21 6.24 -24.16 -3.73
C PHE A 21 5.01 -23.25 -3.72
N ALA A 22 3.92 -23.72 -4.37
CA ALA A 22 2.64 -23.03 -4.38
C ALA A 22 2.07 -22.78 -2.96
N THR A 23 2.39 -23.67 -2.01
CA THR A 23 1.98 -23.53 -0.61
C THR A 23 2.63 -22.33 0.07
N GLN A 24 3.91 -22.03 -0.20
CA GLN A 24 4.57 -20.83 0.32
C GLN A 24 3.96 -19.56 -0.26
N ARG A 25 3.62 -19.57 -1.54
CA ARG A 25 2.90 -18.46 -2.17
C ARG A 25 1.53 -18.23 -1.53
N ALA A 26 0.82 -19.30 -1.18
CA ALA A 26 -0.48 -19.23 -0.50
C ALA A 26 -0.41 -18.65 0.92
N MET A 27 0.78 -18.60 1.55
CA MET A 27 0.98 -17.94 2.85
C MET A 27 0.95 -16.42 2.77
N PHE A 28 1.05 -15.82 1.58
CA PHE A 28 0.92 -14.39 1.45
C PHE A 28 -0.55 -13.98 1.52
N GLU A 29 -0.91 -13.31 2.62
CA GLU A 29 -2.23 -12.67 2.75
C GLU A 29 -2.55 -11.81 1.53
N ARG A 30 -1.65 -10.91 1.13
CA ARG A 30 -1.84 -10.05 -0.05
C ARG A 30 -0.53 -9.88 -0.81
N VAL A 31 -0.66 -9.69 -2.12
CA VAL A 31 0.40 -9.29 -3.02
C VAL A 31 -0.06 -8.04 -3.76
N TRP A 32 0.55 -6.91 -3.43
CA TRP A 32 0.25 -5.61 -4.03
C TRP A 32 1.45 -5.08 -4.79
N SER A 33 1.16 -4.59 -5.99
CA SER A 33 2.11 -3.97 -6.90
C SER A 33 1.84 -2.47 -7.02
N ARG A 34 2.56 -1.82 -7.96
CA ARG A 34 2.55 -0.40 -8.26
C ARG A 34 1.16 0.25 -8.30
N GLY A 35 0.12 -0.44 -8.80
CA GLY A 35 -1.23 0.12 -8.95
C GLY A 35 -1.91 0.53 -7.63
N THR A 36 -1.43 0.02 -6.49
CA THR A 36 -1.91 0.40 -5.15
C THR A 36 -1.20 1.64 -4.57
N LEU A 37 -0.12 2.09 -5.24
CA LEU A 37 0.78 3.15 -4.76
C LEU A 37 0.80 4.40 -5.64
N VAL A 38 0.36 4.30 -6.91
CA VAL A 38 0.40 5.43 -7.85
C VAL A 38 -0.87 5.52 -8.69
N SER A 39 -1.10 6.71 -9.24
CA SER A 39 -2.18 6.94 -10.22
C SER A 39 -1.94 6.13 -11.50
N LYS A 40 -2.99 5.92 -12.30
CA LYS A 40 -2.88 5.31 -13.64
C LYS A 40 -1.95 6.11 -14.54
N PHE A 41 -1.96 7.43 -14.42
CA PHE A 41 -1.08 8.33 -15.17
C PHE A 41 0.40 8.08 -14.82
N ASP A 42 0.70 7.82 -13.55
CA ASP A 42 2.06 7.61 -13.03
C ASP A 42 2.55 6.16 -13.12
N TYR A 43 1.68 5.24 -13.57
CA TYR A 43 1.97 3.80 -13.54
C TYR A 43 3.22 3.42 -14.35
N PHE A 44 3.38 3.96 -15.57
CA PHE A 44 4.50 3.62 -16.46
C PHE A 44 5.68 4.58 -16.42
N ARG A 45 5.71 5.53 -15.48
CA ARG A 45 6.80 6.51 -15.34
C ARG A 45 7.43 6.47 -13.95
N LYS A 46 8.63 7.02 -13.82
CA LYS A 46 9.23 7.24 -12.50
C LYS A 46 8.37 8.25 -11.73
N ALA A 47 7.82 7.81 -10.62
CA ALA A 47 7.03 8.61 -9.70
C ALA A 47 7.38 8.15 -8.28
N GLY A 48 7.40 9.11 -7.35
CA GLY A 48 7.50 8.77 -5.94
C GLY A 48 6.27 7.99 -5.47
N THR A 49 6.42 7.30 -4.35
CA THR A 49 5.38 6.46 -3.77
C THR A 49 5.38 6.65 -2.27
N THR A 50 4.19 6.59 -1.67
CA THR A 50 4.04 6.53 -0.22
C THR A 50 3.27 5.27 0.14
N LYS A 51 3.77 4.52 1.12
CA LYS A 51 3.21 3.28 1.66
C LYS A 51 2.49 3.59 2.97
N ASP A 52 1.18 3.76 2.86
CA ASP A 52 0.29 4.02 3.99
C ASP A 52 -0.22 2.70 4.60
N LEU A 53 0.38 2.25 5.70
CA LEU A 53 -0.01 1.02 6.40
C LEU A 53 -1.46 1.01 6.88
N SER A 54 -2.10 2.17 7.08
CA SER A 54 -3.52 2.16 7.45
C SER A 54 -4.45 1.64 6.34
N ILE A 55 -3.97 1.59 5.09
CA ILE A 55 -4.65 0.90 3.99
C ILE A 55 -4.53 -0.62 4.16
N VAL A 56 -3.36 -1.11 4.54
CA VAL A 56 -3.11 -2.53 4.80
C VAL A 56 -3.98 -3.01 5.96
N TRP A 57 -3.99 -2.25 7.07
CA TRP A 57 -4.81 -2.56 8.23
C TRP A 57 -6.30 -2.61 7.87
N ASP A 58 -6.81 -1.56 7.23
CA ASP A 58 -8.23 -1.46 6.85
C ASP A 58 -8.62 -2.62 5.93
N GLU A 59 -7.79 -2.94 4.94
CA GLU A 59 -8.05 -4.04 4.01
C GLU A 59 -8.06 -5.40 4.72
N LEU A 60 -6.99 -5.77 5.43
CA LEU A 60 -6.88 -7.08 6.07
C LEU A 60 -7.99 -7.30 7.11
N ASN A 61 -8.29 -6.27 7.90
CA ASN A 61 -9.33 -6.33 8.91
C ASN A 61 -10.74 -6.49 8.30
N ARG A 62 -11.01 -5.81 7.17
CA ARG A 62 -12.29 -5.96 6.45
C ARG A 62 -12.45 -7.35 5.86
N TRP A 63 -11.39 -7.90 5.28
CA TRP A 63 -11.42 -9.25 4.74
C TRP A 63 -11.59 -10.29 5.84
N LEU A 64 -10.85 -10.18 6.94
CA LEU A 64 -11.02 -11.07 8.08
C LEU A 64 -12.46 -11.03 8.64
N ALA A 65 -13.02 -9.82 8.79
CA ALA A 65 -14.40 -9.65 9.22
C ALA A 65 -15.42 -10.24 8.22
N PHE A 66 -15.14 -10.15 6.92
CA PHE A 66 -15.96 -10.78 5.88
C PHE A 66 -15.86 -12.30 5.94
N GLU A 67 -14.64 -12.85 6.06
CA GLU A 67 -14.41 -14.30 6.14
C GLU A 67 -15.04 -14.95 7.36
N HIS A 68 -15.14 -14.24 8.49
CA HIS A 68 -15.86 -14.72 9.66
C HIS A 68 -17.40 -14.70 9.48
N LYS A 69 -17.91 -13.82 8.62
CA LYS A 69 -19.36 -13.62 8.43
C LYS A 69 -19.92 -14.39 7.23
N ARG A 70 -19.08 -14.72 6.24
CA ARG A 70 -19.52 -15.45 5.05
C ARG A 70 -20.03 -16.83 5.46
N THR A 71 -21.18 -17.21 4.92
CA THR A 71 -21.78 -18.52 5.14
C THR A 71 -21.57 -19.44 3.94
N SER A 72 -21.30 -18.84 2.77
CA SER A 72 -21.02 -19.53 1.53
C SER A 72 -19.66 -19.11 0.96
N GLN A 73 -19.07 -19.98 0.14
CA GLN A 73 -17.88 -19.65 -0.65
C GLN A 73 -18.17 -18.66 -1.79
N ASN A 74 -19.44 -18.55 -2.20
CA ASN A 74 -19.87 -17.65 -3.27
C ASN A 74 -20.26 -16.24 -2.75
N ASP A 75 -20.21 -16.03 -1.44
CA ASP A 75 -20.47 -14.70 -0.88
C ASP A 75 -19.43 -13.71 -1.39
N SER A 76 -19.87 -12.48 -1.65
CA SER A 76 -18.98 -11.39 -2.06
C SER A 76 -18.83 -10.38 -0.92
N PRO A 77 -17.63 -9.80 -0.73
CA PRO A 77 -17.44 -8.76 0.27
C PRO A 77 -18.28 -7.54 -0.05
N SER A 78 -18.99 -7.01 0.95
CA SER A 78 -19.81 -5.80 0.81
C SER A 78 -19.02 -4.50 0.95
N PHE A 79 -17.78 -4.58 1.46
CA PHE A 79 -16.92 -3.42 1.60
C PHE A 79 -16.18 -3.12 0.30
N ILE A 80 -15.84 -1.85 0.11
CA ILE A 80 -15.03 -1.41 -1.02
C ILE A 80 -13.57 -1.40 -0.57
N SER A 81 -12.68 -1.99 -1.37
CA SER A 81 -11.23 -1.97 -1.10
C SER A 81 -10.67 -0.56 -1.22
N ARG A 82 -9.90 -0.15 -0.22
CA ARG A 82 -9.17 1.14 -0.22
C ARG A 82 -7.82 1.05 -0.94
N ALA A 83 -7.40 -0.15 -1.32
CA ALA A 83 -6.04 -0.41 -1.82
C ALA A 83 -5.67 0.38 -3.08
N TRP A 84 -6.62 0.58 -3.99
CA TRP A 84 -6.36 1.18 -5.30
C TRP A 84 -6.10 2.69 -5.20
N ALA A 85 -4.88 3.10 -5.57
CA ALA A 85 -4.46 4.50 -5.48
C ALA A 85 -5.28 5.43 -6.36
N GLN A 86 -5.60 5.02 -7.60
CA GLN A 86 -6.43 5.83 -8.50
C GLN A 86 -7.82 6.10 -7.89
N ASP A 87 -8.46 5.08 -7.32
CA ASP A 87 -9.79 5.21 -6.75
C ASP A 87 -9.80 6.17 -5.56
N ARG A 88 -8.76 6.11 -4.71
CA ARG A 88 -8.59 7.05 -3.60
C ARG A 88 -8.41 8.48 -4.08
N LEU A 89 -7.57 8.69 -5.10
CA LEU A 89 -7.36 10.01 -5.70
C LEU A 89 -8.64 10.59 -6.30
N ASP A 90 -9.34 9.81 -7.13
CA ASP A 90 -10.56 10.26 -7.80
C ASP A 90 -11.63 10.67 -6.78
N ARG A 91 -11.77 9.89 -5.70
CA ARG A 91 -12.72 10.19 -4.63
C ARG A 91 -12.32 11.41 -3.83
N SER A 92 -11.05 11.52 -3.45
CA SER A 92 -10.51 12.70 -2.76
C SER A 92 -10.73 13.97 -3.59
N VAL A 93 -10.50 13.92 -4.90
CA VAL A 93 -10.74 15.04 -5.81
C VAL A 93 -12.22 15.39 -5.90
N ARG A 94 -13.11 14.41 -6.08
CA ARG A 94 -14.57 14.65 -6.14
C ARG A 94 -15.10 15.27 -4.86
N GLN A 95 -14.68 14.74 -3.71
CA GLN A 95 -15.11 15.26 -2.41
C GLN A 95 -14.64 16.69 -2.20
N ARG A 96 -13.39 17.02 -2.53
CA ARG A 96 -12.90 18.41 -2.47
C ARG A 96 -13.71 19.34 -3.37
N LYS A 97 -14.03 18.92 -4.61
CA LYS A 97 -14.88 19.73 -5.51
C LYS A 97 -16.27 20.01 -4.91
N GLN A 98 -16.83 19.06 -4.15
CA GLN A 98 -18.13 19.24 -3.50
C GLN A 98 -18.09 20.30 -2.39
N TYR A 99 -16.98 20.40 -1.65
CA TYR A 99 -16.79 21.33 -0.54
C TYR A 99 -16.09 22.64 -0.93
N TYR A 100 -15.51 22.71 -2.14
CA TYR A 100 -14.82 23.89 -2.64
C TYR A 100 -15.76 25.10 -2.67
N GLY A 101 -15.39 26.18 -1.96
CA GLY A 101 -16.20 27.40 -1.81
C GLY A 101 -17.41 27.26 -0.87
N LYS A 102 -17.60 26.12 -0.20
CA LYS A 102 -18.68 25.86 0.76
C LYS A 102 -18.19 25.53 2.17
N SER A 103 -16.89 25.35 2.34
CA SER A 103 -16.25 25.01 3.60
C SER A 103 -15.13 25.99 3.88
N ASP A 104 -15.10 26.52 5.11
CA ASP A 104 -13.98 27.33 5.60
C ASP A 104 -12.74 26.48 5.91
N ASP A 105 -12.78 25.16 5.70
CA ASP A 105 -11.64 24.26 5.91
C ASP A 105 -10.57 24.49 4.82
N PRO A 106 -9.43 25.11 5.16
CA PRO A 106 -8.39 25.44 4.20
C PRO A 106 -7.79 24.20 3.53
N SER A 107 -7.89 23.03 4.18
CA SER A 107 -7.32 21.77 3.68
C SER A 107 -8.03 21.23 2.44
N LEU A 108 -9.27 21.66 2.18
CA LEU A 108 -10.07 21.28 1.02
C LEU A 108 -9.85 22.19 -0.20
N ALA A 109 -9.31 23.40 0.00
CA ALA A 109 -9.04 24.41 -1.05
C ALA A 109 -7.61 24.35 -1.64
N LEU A 110 -6.81 23.36 -1.26
CA LEU A 110 -5.38 23.29 -1.61
C LEU A 110 -5.09 22.92 -3.09
N PRO A 111 -3.97 23.41 -3.66
CA PRO A 111 -3.60 23.20 -5.06
C PRO A 111 -3.44 21.72 -5.43
N VAL A 112 -3.53 21.44 -6.73
CA VAL A 112 -3.23 20.12 -7.31
C VAL A 112 -1.72 19.87 -7.21
N LEU A 113 -1.36 18.73 -6.64
CA LEU A 113 0.03 18.31 -6.47
C LEU A 113 0.37 17.13 -7.39
N SER A 114 1.59 16.59 -7.25
CA SER A 114 1.94 15.26 -7.78
C SER A 114 1.00 14.17 -7.25
N GLY A 115 0.93 13.03 -7.96
CA GLY A 115 0.10 11.88 -7.54
C GLY A 115 0.44 11.41 -6.13
N GLU A 116 1.74 11.30 -5.82
CA GLU A 116 2.23 10.91 -4.49
C GLU A 116 1.79 11.87 -3.38
N GLU A 117 1.96 13.18 -3.59
CA GLU A 117 1.65 14.15 -2.55
C GLU A 117 0.13 14.25 -2.32
N ASN A 118 -0.68 14.07 -3.38
CA ASN A 118 -2.13 13.96 -3.22
C ASN A 118 -2.53 12.70 -2.44
N LEU A 119 -1.86 11.56 -2.65
CA LEU A 119 -2.13 10.32 -1.90
C LEU A 119 -1.75 10.48 -0.42
N TYR A 120 -0.61 11.08 -0.12
CA TYR A 120 -0.25 11.38 1.26
C TYR A 120 -1.22 12.36 1.91
N ARG A 121 -1.58 13.42 1.19
CA ARG A 121 -2.58 14.38 1.70
C ARG A 121 -3.90 13.69 2.00
N GLU A 122 -4.35 12.77 1.15
CA GLU A 122 -5.53 11.94 1.42
C GLU A 122 -5.37 11.15 2.72
N THR A 123 -4.23 10.52 2.96
CA THR A 123 -3.93 9.84 4.24
C THR A 123 -4.03 10.78 5.43
N ILE A 124 -3.43 11.97 5.36
CA ILE A 124 -3.47 12.96 6.46
C ILE A 124 -4.91 13.40 6.73
N LEU A 125 -5.66 13.79 5.69
CA LEU A 125 -7.05 14.21 5.84
C LEU A 125 -7.91 13.11 6.44
N ARG A 126 -7.75 11.88 5.98
CA ARG A 126 -8.51 10.73 6.48
C ARG A 126 -8.22 10.44 7.95
N THR A 127 -6.98 10.61 8.39
CA THR A 127 -6.57 10.31 9.77
C THR A 127 -6.88 11.45 10.74
N THR A 128 -6.84 12.71 10.29
CA THR A 128 -7.03 13.88 11.18
C THR A 128 -8.48 14.36 11.25
N THR A 129 -9.18 14.41 10.11
CA THR A 129 -10.45 15.16 10.08
C THR A 129 -11.65 14.34 10.53
N LYS A 130 -11.61 13.00 10.51
CA LYS A 130 -12.77 12.07 10.69
C LYS A 130 -14.01 12.43 9.84
N LYS A 131 -13.93 13.46 8.99
CA LYS A 131 -15.02 14.15 8.29
C LYS A 131 -15.02 13.88 6.80
N LEU A 132 -14.02 13.16 6.27
CA LEU A 132 -14.23 12.54 4.96
C LEU A 132 -15.29 11.46 5.15
N ASP A 133 -16.50 11.72 4.63
CA ASP A 133 -17.48 10.70 4.24
C ASP A 133 -16.82 9.81 3.19
N SER A 134 -15.94 8.95 3.69
CA SER A 134 -15.18 7.99 2.94
C SER A 134 -16.16 6.84 2.76
N ILE A 135 -16.64 6.62 1.54
CA ILE A 135 -17.45 5.45 1.12
C ILE A 135 -16.89 4.10 1.61
N TYR A 136 -15.60 4.07 1.94
CA TYR A 136 -14.92 2.93 2.54
C TYR A 136 -15.28 2.71 4.02
N GLY A 137 -15.93 3.65 4.69
CA GLY A 137 -16.12 3.70 6.15
C GLY A 137 -14.89 4.21 6.92
N SER A 138 -15.00 4.21 8.25
CA SER A 138 -13.89 4.48 9.17
C SER A 138 -12.78 3.42 9.01
N PRO A 139 -11.49 3.80 9.01
CA PRO A 139 -10.39 2.84 8.94
C PRO A 139 -10.43 1.85 10.11
N LEU A 140 -10.31 0.56 9.81
CA LEU A 140 -10.17 -0.49 10.82
C LEU A 140 -8.70 -0.73 11.16
N THR A 141 -8.36 -0.75 12.44
CA THR A 141 -6.97 -0.94 12.92
C THR A 141 -6.80 -2.18 13.81
N GLU A 142 -7.80 -3.05 13.85
CA GLU A 142 -7.78 -4.29 14.64
C GLU A 142 -8.40 -5.45 13.83
N PRO A 143 -7.82 -6.67 13.91
CA PRO A 143 -6.64 -7.01 14.72
C PRO A 143 -5.30 -6.55 14.13
N PHE A 144 -5.21 -6.23 12.84
CA PHE A 144 -3.98 -5.72 12.24
C PHE A 144 -3.88 -4.21 12.41
N GLY A 145 -2.78 -3.74 13.00
CA GLY A 145 -2.62 -2.35 13.39
C GLY A 145 -1.15 -1.96 13.64
N PRO A 146 -0.91 -0.77 14.21
CA PRO A 146 0.45 -0.26 14.44
C PRO A 146 1.26 -1.11 15.43
N HIS A 147 0.61 -1.89 16.28
CA HIS A 147 1.26 -2.67 17.33
C HIS A 147 1.81 -4.03 16.83
N ASN A 148 1.41 -4.50 15.64
CA ASN A 148 1.78 -5.80 15.10
C ASN A 148 2.16 -5.78 13.61
N THR A 149 2.46 -4.60 13.05
CA THR A 149 2.88 -4.47 11.66
C THR A 149 4.21 -3.73 11.54
N VAL A 150 5.05 -4.21 10.62
CA VAL A 150 6.33 -3.59 10.25
C VAL A 150 6.35 -3.40 8.75
N LEU A 151 6.73 -2.20 8.32
CA LEU A 151 7.04 -1.87 6.94
C LEU A 151 8.55 -2.05 6.71
N LEU A 152 8.91 -3.00 5.85
CA LEU A 152 10.29 -3.16 5.38
C LEU A 152 10.46 -2.44 4.05
N ASP A 153 11.31 -1.42 4.01
CA ASP A 153 11.60 -0.66 2.79
C ASP A 153 12.95 0.06 2.89
N ASP A 154 13.55 0.40 1.76
CA ASP A 154 14.82 1.14 1.66
C ASP A 154 14.66 2.67 1.70
N SER A 155 13.42 3.16 1.73
CA SER A 155 13.13 4.58 1.67
C SER A 155 12.32 5.07 2.87
N ILE A 156 12.91 5.99 3.64
CA ILE A 156 12.22 6.75 4.69
C ILE A 156 11.00 7.51 4.12
N HIS A 157 11.14 8.06 2.91
CA HIS A 157 10.07 8.83 2.27
C HIS A 157 8.81 7.98 2.05
N LYS A 158 8.97 6.73 1.60
CA LYS A 158 7.83 5.82 1.41
C LYS A 158 7.11 5.52 2.72
N ALA A 159 7.81 5.53 3.85
CA ALA A 159 7.23 5.22 5.16
C ALA A 159 6.64 6.43 5.91
N ARG A 160 6.62 7.61 5.29
CA ARG A 160 6.25 8.88 5.95
C ARG A 160 4.85 8.93 6.57
N CYS A 161 3.95 8.00 6.22
CA CYS A 161 2.63 7.89 6.84
C CYS A 161 2.66 7.21 8.22
N GLN A 162 3.59 6.28 8.45
CA GLN A 162 3.73 5.53 9.71
C GLN A 162 5.22 5.27 10.00
N PRO A 163 6.02 6.33 10.29
CA PRO A 163 7.46 6.19 10.47
C PRO A 163 7.85 5.27 11.62
N ASN A 164 7.03 5.18 12.68
CA ASN A 164 7.28 4.30 13.83
C ASN A 164 7.11 2.81 13.51
N ASN A 165 6.56 2.46 12.34
CA ASN A 165 6.42 1.08 11.87
C ASN A 165 7.47 0.72 10.82
N HIS A 166 8.42 1.61 10.50
CA HIS A 166 9.39 1.40 9.43
C HIS A 166 10.68 0.76 9.94
N LEU A 167 11.09 -0.33 9.31
CA LEU A 167 12.46 -0.81 9.36
C LEU A 167 13.16 -0.41 8.05
N CYS A 168 13.96 0.66 8.12
CA CYS A 168 14.74 1.12 6.97
C CYS A 168 15.93 0.19 6.74
N ILE A 169 15.91 -0.56 5.63
CA ILE A 169 17.03 -1.40 5.24
C ILE A 169 17.89 -0.71 4.19
N PRO A 170 19.21 -0.98 4.13
CA PRO A 170 20.03 -0.44 3.07
C PRO A 170 19.58 -0.95 1.70
N GLU A 171 19.67 -0.09 0.68
CA GLU A 171 19.36 -0.46 -0.70
C GLU A 171 20.16 -1.69 -1.17
N TYR A 172 19.49 -2.58 -1.90
CA TYR A 172 20.13 -3.73 -2.54
C TYR A 172 20.59 -3.37 -3.95
N ASP A 173 21.73 -2.69 -4.02
CA ASP A 173 22.32 -2.23 -5.27
C ASP A 173 22.97 -3.35 -6.11
N LYS A 174 23.44 -2.98 -7.31
CA LYS A 174 24.15 -3.88 -8.22
C LYS A 174 25.42 -4.49 -7.60
N GLN A 175 26.12 -3.75 -6.74
CA GLN A 175 27.36 -4.21 -6.13
C GLN A 175 27.08 -5.31 -5.10
N ARG A 176 26.08 -5.11 -4.25
CA ARG A 176 25.59 -6.11 -3.28
C ARG A 176 25.04 -7.33 -3.98
N ALA A 177 24.29 -7.14 -5.07
CA ALA A 177 23.82 -8.24 -5.91
C ALA A 177 24.97 -9.08 -6.47
N SER A 178 25.99 -8.44 -7.04
CA SER A 178 27.18 -9.14 -7.55
C SER A 178 27.93 -9.89 -6.45
N LYS A 179 28.12 -9.27 -5.28
CA LYS A 179 28.75 -9.93 -4.12
C LYS A 179 27.98 -11.17 -3.69
N TYR A 180 26.65 -11.09 -3.61
CA TYR A 180 25.80 -12.22 -3.23
C TYR A 180 25.84 -13.35 -4.27
N SER A 181 25.80 -13.04 -5.56
CA SER A 181 25.95 -14.04 -6.63
C SER A 181 27.29 -14.76 -6.55
N ASN A 182 28.39 -14.04 -6.29
CA ASN A 182 29.71 -14.66 -6.12
C ASN A 182 29.77 -15.58 -4.89
N TYR A 183 29.13 -15.18 -3.79
CA TYR A 183 29.02 -16.00 -2.59
C TYR A 183 28.29 -17.32 -2.88
N LEU A 184 27.12 -17.27 -3.54
CA LEU A 184 26.37 -18.47 -3.92
C LEU A 184 27.17 -19.42 -4.82
N ASN A 185 27.88 -18.88 -5.81
CA ASN A 185 28.74 -19.66 -6.70
C ASN A 185 29.91 -20.34 -5.96
N THR A 186 30.34 -19.78 -4.83
CA THR A 186 31.41 -20.36 -4.00
C THR A 186 30.87 -21.52 -3.15
N LEU A 187 29.65 -21.40 -2.62
CA LEU A 187 28.99 -22.46 -1.86
C LEU A 187 28.67 -23.70 -2.71
N GLN A 188 28.33 -23.53 -3.99
CA GLN A 188 28.04 -24.65 -4.89
C GLN A 188 29.28 -25.45 -5.34
N LYS A 189 30.49 -24.97 -5.03
CA LYS A 189 31.76 -25.63 -5.34
C LYS A 189 32.32 -26.46 -4.18
N VAL A 190 31.64 -26.50 -3.04
CA VAL A 190 31.95 -27.32 -1.86
C VAL A 190 30.96 -28.48 -1.82
#